data_AF-D0DUJ6-F1
#
_entry.id   AF-D0DUJ6-F1
#
_cell.length_a   1.000
_cell.length_b   1.000
_cell.length_c   1.000
_cell.angle_alpha   90.00
_cell.angle_beta   90.00
_cell.angle_gamma   90.00
#
_symmetry.space_group_name_H-M   'P 1'
#
loop_
_entity.id
_entity.type
_entity.pdbx_description
1 polymer ?
#
loop_
_entity_poly.entity_id
_entity_poly.type
_entity_poly.pdbx_seq_one_letter_code
_entity_poly.pdbx_strand_id
1 'polypeptide(L)'
;MNVNLFTEGVDLPNVDCVIMARPTSSLALYLQFSMRCLNPREGKTAIIIDHVDNFLNFGLPNNDRDWNEAIKTRDKRKQPKQDNGPAICQCKFCFGAFYRKEMQDSCCPLCGHRLDPEKKDYKIVNVDLQEIKENQAIKRRKQMVNKILEDQVIANVADKTPGQLTTLKELQAYAKLHNYSSGWAWYQFKNRRKH
;
A
#
# COMPACT_ATOMS: atom_id res chain seq x y z
N MET A 1 -16.96 20.38 0.22
CA MET A 1 -16.24 19.12 -0.05
C MET A 1 -15.85 19.12 -1.52
N ASN A 2 -14.57 18.90 -1.86
CA ASN A 2 -14.11 18.90 -3.25
C ASN A 2 -13.78 17.47 -3.69
N VAL A 3 -14.34 17.04 -4.83
CA VAL A 3 -13.99 15.78 -5.50
C VAL A 3 -13.55 16.12 -6.92
N ASN A 4 -12.24 16.07 -7.17
CA ASN A 4 -11.61 16.25 -8.49
C ASN A 4 -11.89 17.59 -9.23
N LEU A 5 -12.50 18.60 -8.59
CA LEU A 5 -12.76 19.90 -9.26
C LEU A 5 -11.56 20.85 -9.23
N PHE A 6 -10.63 20.66 -8.29
CA PHE A 6 -9.46 21.53 -8.11
C PHE A 6 -8.17 20.72 -7.98
N THR A 7 -7.92 19.83 -8.93
CA THR A 7 -6.68 19.04 -8.93
C THR A 7 -5.47 19.90 -9.28
N GLU A 8 -5.62 20.96 -10.11
CA GLU A 8 -4.55 21.90 -10.47
C GLU A 8 -5.14 23.31 -10.76
N GLY A 9 -4.37 24.38 -10.50
CA GLY A 9 -4.66 25.72 -11.03
C GLY A 9 -5.58 26.66 -10.23
N VAL A 10 -6.14 26.27 -9.09
CA VAL A 10 -6.95 27.18 -8.24
C VAL A 10 -6.18 27.53 -6.96
N ASP A 11 -5.85 28.81 -6.78
CA ASP A 11 -5.45 29.36 -5.48
C ASP A 11 -6.71 29.65 -4.68
N LEU A 12 -6.93 28.89 -3.60
CA LEU A 12 -8.04 29.13 -2.70
C LEU A 12 -7.50 30.00 -1.56
N PRO A 13 -7.78 31.32 -1.54
CA PRO A 13 -7.30 32.16 -0.48
C PRO A 13 -7.92 31.72 0.85
N ASN A 14 -7.19 31.93 1.93
CA ASN A 14 -7.67 31.74 3.30
C ASN A 14 -7.98 30.30 3.74
N VAL A 15 -7.27 29.30 3.21
CA VAL A 15 -7.38 27.92 3.71
C VAL A 15 -6.55 27.73 4.98
N ASP A 16 -7.20 27.31 6.06
CA ASP A 16 -6.57 26.97 7.35
C ASP A 16 -6.48 25.47 7.60
N CYS A 17 -7.38 24.68 7.03
CA CYS A 17 -7.45 23.24 7.25
C CYS A 17 -7.60 22.46 5.95
N VAL A 18 -6.88 21.34 5.83
CA VAL A 18 -7.04 20.34 4.77
C VAL A 18 -7.40 19.00 5.39
N ILE A 19 -8.44 18.35 4.87
CA ILE A 19 -8.83 16.99 5.25
C ILE A 19 -8.58 16.07 4.07
N MET A 20 -7.68 15.09 4.23
CA MET A 20 -7.32 14.10 3.22
C MET A 20 -8.04 12.79 3.52
N ALA A 21 -9.05 12.47 2.70
CA ALA A 21 -9.81 11.21 2.79
C ALA A 21 -9.58 10.29 1.59
N ARG A 22 -8.64 10.65 0.70
CA ARG A 22 -8.33 9.92 -0.53
C ARG A 22 -6.93 9.30 -0.44
N PRO A 23 -6.81 7.97 -0.44
CA PRO A 23 -5.51 7.31 -0.58
C PRO A 23 -4.90 7.70 -1.94
N THR A 24 -3.62 8.07 -1.96
CA THR A 24 -2.90 8.39 -3.19
C THR A 24 -1.55 7.69 -3.25
N SER A 25 -1.16 7.26 -4.46
CA SER A 25 0.20 6.76 -4.75
C SER A 25 1.05 7.78 -5.51
N SER A 26 0.52 9.00 -5.74
CA SER A 26 1.23 10.10 -6.39
C SER A 26 1.71 11.11 -5.35
N LEU A 27 3.04 11.29 -5.26
CA LEU A 27 3.67 12.30 -4.42
C LEU A 27 3.23 13.72 -4.82
N ALA A 28 3.16 13.99 -6.13
CA ALA A 28 2.74 15.30 -6.63
C ALA A 28 1.33 15.64 -6.15
N LEU A 29 0.39 14.70 -6.27
CA LEU A 29 -0.99 14.89 -5.83
C LEU A 29 -1.09 15.08 -4.31
N TYR A 30 -0.28 14.34 -3.54
CA TYR A 30 -0.19 14.49 -2.09
C TYR A 30 0.26 15.91 -1.70
N LEU A 31 1.34 16.41 -2.31
CA LEU A 31 1.87 17.74 -2.03
C LEU A 31 0.90 18.84 -2.47
N GLN A 32 0.32 18.71 -3.67
CA GLN A 32 -0.67 19.67 -4.18
C GLN A 32 -1.86 19.87 -3.24
N PHE A 33 -2.34 18.81 -2.58
CA PHE A 33 -3.44 18.92 -1.61
C PHE A 33 -2.98 19.39 -0.23
N SER A 34 -1.94 18.77 0.32
CA SER A 34 -1.48 19.06 1.68
C SER A 34 -0.92 20.47 1.85
N MET A 35 -0.39 21.07 0.78
CA MET A 35 0.18 22.42 0.83
C MET A 35 -0.84 23.56 0.71
N ARG A 36 -2.12 23.28 0.41
CA ARG A 36 -3.15 24.33 0.24
C ARG A 36 -3.35 25.18 1.50
N CYS A 37 -3.24 24.58 2.69
CA CYS A 37 -3.33 25.30 3.96
C CYS A 37 -1.98 25.89 4.40
N LEU A 38 -0.88 25.71 3.67
CA LEU A 38 0.46 26.08 4.14
C LEU A 38 0.92 27.48 3.70
N ASN A 39 0.06 28.24 3.01
CA ASN A 39 0.29 29.67 2.74
C ASN A 39 0.50 30.45 4.06
N PRO A 40 1.67 31.07 4.28
CA PRO A 40 1.99 31.79 5.52
C PRO A 40 1.08 32.99 5.75
N ARG A 41 0.55 33.12 6.97
CA ARG A 41 -0.23 34.28 7.44
C ARG A 41 0.08 34.51 8.91
N GLU A 42 0.14 35.77 9.33
CA GLU A 42 0.40 36.11 10.73
C GLU A 42 -0.65 35.47 11.66
N GLY A 43 -0.21 34.87 12.77
CA GLY A 43 -1.09 34.19 13.73
C GLY A 43 -1.74 32.89 13.24
N LYS A 44 -1.47 32.43 12.02
CA LYS A 44 -2.10 31.23 11.46
C LYS A 44 -1.39 29.95 11.90
N THR A 45 -2.18 28.96 12.30
CA THR A 45 -1.77 27.56 12.38
C THR A 45 -2.49 26.76 11.31
N ALA A 46 -1.73 26.13 10.41
CA ALA A 46 -2.28 25.27 9.38
C ALA A 46 -2.54 23.86 9.94
N ILE A 47 -3.73 23.31 9.68
CA ILE A 47 -4.13 21.99 10.18
C ILE A 47 -4.29 21.02 9.01
N ILE A 48 -3.63 19.88 9.09
CA ILE A 48 -3.74 18.81 8.09
C ILE A 48 -4.26 17.56 8.80
N ILE A 49 -5.40 17.05 8.34
CA ILE A 49 -6.04 15.84 8.88
C ILE A 49 -6.00 14.75 7.81
N ASP A 50 -5.13 13.76 7.99
CA ASP A 50 -4.94 12.65 7.05
C ASP A 50 -5.62 11.37 7.55
N HIS A 51 -6.78 11.03 6.97
CA HIS A 51 -7.58 9.86 7.36
C HIS A 51 -7.11 8.55 6.72
N VAL A 52 -6.13 8.63 5.81
CA VAL A 52 -5.74 7.51 4.94
C VAL A 52 -4.23 7.26 4.98
N ASP A 53 -3.56 7.86 5.96
CA ASP A 53 -2.14 7.70 6.24
C ASP A 53 -1.21 7.93 5.03
N ASN A 54 -1.55 8.89 4.15
CA ASN A 54 -0.67 9.28 3.05
C ASN A 54 0.72 9.72 3.55
N PHE A 55 0.81 10.36 4.72
CA PHE A 55 2.08 10.75 5.33
C PHE A 55 3.02 9.55 5.58
N LEU A 56 2.51 8.32 5.78
CA LEU A 56 3.37 7.14 5.93
C LEU A 56 4.15 6.85 4.64
N ASN A 57 3.48 7.03 3.49
CA ASN A 57 4.06 6.81 2.16
C ASN A 57 4.93 7.97 1.69
N PHE A 58 4.60 9.22 2.03
CA PHE A 58 5.29 10.40 1.48
C PHE A 58 6.10 11.23 2.49
N GLY A 59 5.95 11.01 3.80
CA GLY A 59 6.48 11.90 4.84
C GLY A 59 5.63 13.15 5.03
N LEU A 60 6.01 14.04 5.96
CA LEU A 60 5.28 15.29 6.17
C LEU A 60 5.46 16.23 4.96
N PRO A 61 4.47 17.09 4.64
CA PRO A 61 4.53 17.96 3.47
C PRO A 61 5.75 18.87 3.44
N ASN A 62 6.23 19.30 4.62
CA ASN A 62 7.38 20.19 4.81
C ASN A 62 8.74 19.46 4.93
N ASN A 63 8.80 18.13 4.85
CA ASN A 63 10.09 17.42 4.87
C ASN A 63 11.00 17.89 3.71
N ASP A 64 12.31 17.93 3.95
CA ASP A 64 13.27 18.11 2.87
C ASP A 64 13.28 16.87 1.94
N ARG A 65 13.51 17.10 0.64
CA ARG A 65 13.42 16.07 -0.40
C ARG A 65 14.43 16.31 -1.51
N ASP A 66 15.13 15.25 -1.90
CA ASP A 66 15.82 15.21 -3.18
C ASP A 66 14.79 15.06 -4.31
N TRP A 67 14.56 16.13 -5.06
CA TRP A 67 13.58 16.17 -6.14
C TRP A 67 13.92 15.23 -7.31
N ASN A 68 15.20 14.91 -7.51
CA ASN A 68 15.63 13.96 -8.54
C ASN A 68 15.20 12.53 -8.19
N GLU A 69 15.20 12.20 -6.89
CA GLU A 69 14.74 10.89 -6.41
C GLU A 69 13.23 10.84 -6.17
N ALA A 70 12.65 11.96 -5.76
CA ALA A 70 11.24 12.07 -5.38
C ALA A 70 10.30 12.02 -6.58
N ILE A 71 10.69 12.61 -7.71
CA ILE A 71 9.90 12.63 -8.95
C ILE A 71 10.55 11.71 -9.97
N LYS A 72 10.31 10.40 -9.81
CA LYS A 72 10.64 9.43 -10.86
C LYS A 72 9.53 9.43 -11.91
N THR A 73 9.63 10.29 -12.91
CA THR A 73 8.86 10.18 -14.14
C THR A 73 9.35 8.94 -14.88
N ARG A 74 8.76 7.77 -14.56
CA ARG A 74 8.81 6.68 -15.53
C ARG A 74 8.03 7.16 -16.74
N ASP A 75 8.69 7.22 -17.89
CA ASP A 75 8.00 7.14 -19.18
C ASP A 75 7.16 5.88 -19.13
N LYS A 76 5.90 6.03 -18.72
CA LYS A 76 4.90 4.99 -18.88
C LYS A 76 4.64 4.93 -20.38
N ARG A 77 5.57 4.32 -21.13
CA ARG A 77 5.20 3.66 -22.38
C ARG A 77 4.01 2.83 -21.99
N LYS A 78 2.82 3.18 -22.52
CA LYS A 78 1.61 2.39 -22.32
C LYS A 78 2.04 0.97 -22.70
N GLN A 79 2.21 0.11 -21.70
CA GLN A 79 2.32 -1.30 -22.01
C GLN A 79 1.07 -1.61 -22.82
N PRO A 80 1.20 -2.24 -24.00
CA PRO A 80 0.02 -2.65 -24.74
C PRO A 80 -0.88 -3.40 -23.75
N LYS A 81 -2.17 -3.06 -23.73
CA LYS A 81 -3.14 -3.72 -22.85
C LYS A 81 -2.92 -5.22 -23.01
N GLN A 82 -2.38 -5.85 -21.98
CA GLN A 82 -2.24 -7.29 -21.96
C GLN A 82 -3.67 -7.83 -22.04
N ASP A 83 -3.96 -8.60 -23.09
CA ASP A 83 -5.26 -9.25 -23.22
C ASP A 83 -5.35 -10.25 -22.07
N ASN A 84 -6.02 -9.84 -20.98
CA ASN A 84 -6.17 -10.64 -19.77
C ASN A 84 -7.10 -11.84 -19.97
N GLY A 85 -7.43 -12.17 -21.23
CA GLY A 85 -8.35 -13.21 -21.61
C GLY A 85 -9.79 -12.90 -21.20
N PRO A 86 -10.72 -13.79 -21.53
CA PRO A 86 -12.10 -13.66 -21.09
C PRO A 86 -12.20 -13.75 -19.57
N ALA A 87 -12.99 -12.87 -18.95
CA ALA A 87 -13.20 -12.90 -17.51
C ALA A 87 -13.93 -14.19 -17.10
N ILE A 88 -13.28 -15.03 -16.31
CA ILE A 88 -13.84 -16.29 -15.78
C ILE A 88 -14.45 -16.03 -14.39
N CYS A 89 -15.54 -16.73 -14.08
CA CYS A 89 -16.20 -16.76 -12.78
C CYS A 89 -16.37 -18.22 -12.33
N GLN A 90 -16.35 -18.46 -11.01
CA GLN A 90 -16.65 -19.76 -10.42
C GLN A 90 -17.89 -19.65 -9.54
N CYS A 91 -18.85 -20.55 -9.74
CA CYS A 91 -20.05 -20.61 -8.89
C CYS A 91 -19.69 -21.09 -7.49
N LYS A 92 -20.22 -20.44 -6.44
CA LYS A 92 -20.00 -20.87 -5.05
C LYS A 92 -20.87 -22.06 -4.62
N PHE A 93 -21.88 -22.41 -5.42
CA PHE A 93 -22.85 -23.46 -5.12
C PHE A 93 -22.53 -24.77 -5.85
N CYS A 94 -22.31 -24.70 -7.17
CA CYS A 94 -21.99 -25.88 -7.97
C CYS A 94 -20.49 -26.00 -8.33
N PHE A 95 -19.66 -25.04 -7.91
CA PHE A 95 -18.22 -24.98 -8.20
C PHE A 95 -17.82 -24.94 -9.68
N GLY A 96 -18.79 -24.91 -10.60
CA GLY A 96 -18.55 -24.81 -12.03
C GLY A 96 -17.94 -23.47 -12.43
N ALA A 97 -16.97 -23.54 -13.33
CA ALA A 97 -16.31 -22.38 -13.93
C ALA A 97 -16.96 -22.05 -15.28
N PHE A 98 -17.22 -20.77 -15.52
CA PHE A 98 -17.88 -20.27 -16.74
C PHE A 98 -17.39 -18.85 -17.05
N TYR A 99 -17.61 -18.38 -18.28
CA TYR A 99 -17.28 -17.02 -18.65
C TYR A 99 -18.31 -16.05 -18.07
N ARG A 100 -17.85 -14.91 -17.54
CA ARG A 100 -18.73 -13.89 -16.96
C ARG A 100 -19.81 -13.40 -17.94
N LYS A 101 -19.55 -13.45 -19.26
CA LYS A 101 -20.51 -13.11 -20.32
C LYS A 101 -21.70 -14.07 -20.43
N GLU A 102 -21.56 -15.30 -19.92
CA GLU A 102 -22.60 -16.34 -19.95
C GLU A 102 -23.58 -16.19 -18.77
N MET A 103 -23.29 -15.29 -17.83
CA MET A 103 -24.15 -14.98 -16.69
C MET A 103 -25.32 -14.09 -17.15
N GLN A 104 -26.55 -14.55 -16.89
CA GLN A 104 -27.78 -13.77 -17.11
C GLN A 104 -28.41 -13.47 -15.76
N ASP A 105 -28.82 -12.22 -15.53
CA ASP A 105 -29.48 -11.76 -14.29
C ASP A 105 -28.75 -12.13 -12.98
N SER A 106 -27.41 -12.09 -13.02
CA SER A 106 -26.55 -12.53 -11.91
C SER A 106 -26.73 -13.99 -11.52
N CYS A 107 -27.24 -14.85 -12.40
CA CYS A 107 -27.42 -16.28 -12.15
C CYS A 107 -26.34 -17.12 -12.83
N CYS A 108 -25.89 -18.17 -12.13
CA CYS A 108 -24.96 -19.15 -12.67
C CYS A 108 -25.60 -19.89 -13.86
N PRO A 109 -24.97 -19.92 -15.04
CA PRO A 109 -25.53 -20.59 -16.23
C PRO A 109 -25.57 -22.12 -16.09
N LEU A 110 -24.82 -22.69 -15.15
CA LEU A 110 -24.71 -24.14 -14.96
C LEU A 110 -25.74 -24.69 -13.96
N CYS A 111 -26.13 -23.92 -12.95
CA CYS A 111 -27.03 -24.41 -11.88
C CYS A 111 -28.19 -23.45 -11.52
N GLY A 112 -28.30 -22.30 -12.20
CA GLY A 112 -29.36 -21.32 -11.98
C GLY A 112 -29.28 -20.51 -10.69
N HIS A 113 -28.34 -20.79 -9.78
CA HIS A 113 -28.23 -20.05 -8.52
C HIS A 113 -27.79 -18.60 -8.75
N ARG A 114 -28.41 -17.67 -8.02
CA ARG A 114 -28.05 -16.26 -8.00
C ARG A 114 -26.71 -16.04 -7.28
N LEU A 115 -25.80 -15.34 -7.95
CA LEU A 115 -24.45 -14.99 -7.53
C LEU A 115 -24.38 -13.49 -7.25
N ASP A 116 -25.03 -13.04 -6.18
CA ASP A 116 -24.94 -11.65 -5.78
C ASP A 116 -23.51 -11.32 -5.32
N PRO A 117 -23.00 -10.12 -5.66
CA PRO A 117 -21.70 -9.68 -5.16
C PRO A 117 -21.72 -9.65 -3.63
N GLU A 118 -20.70 -10.25 -3.01
CA GLU A 118 -20.54 -10.14 -1.56
C GLU A 118 -20.36 -8.67 -1.19
N LYS A 119 -21.32 -8.15 -0.44
CA LYS A 119 -21.12 -6.90 0.29
C LYS A 119 -20.09 -7.20 1.38
N LYS A 120 -18.91 -6.59 1.28
CA LYS A 120 -17.98 -6.60 2.40
C LYS A 120 -18.59 -5.77 3.51
N ASP A 121 -18.91 -6.41 4.63
CA ASP A 121 -19.24 -5.68 5.85
C ASP A 121 -17.96 -5.03 6.38
N TYR A 122 -17.89 -3.71 6.26
CA TYR A 122 -16.82 -2.94 6.86
C TYR A 122 -17.15 -2.75 8.34
N LYS A 123 -16.24 -3.19 9.22
CA LYS A 123 -16.34 -2.84 10.64
C LYS A 123 -16.07 -1.35 10.79
N ILE A 124 -17.09 -0.60 11.21
CA ILE A 124 -16.91 0.79 11.63
C ILE A 124 -16.19 0.74 12.98
N VAL A 125 -14.98 1.27 13.02
CA VAL A 125 -14.18 1.38 14.23
C VAL A 125 -14.05 2.86 14.55
N ASN A 126 -14.45 3.24 15.77
CA ASN A 126 -14.20 4.59 16.26
C ASN A 126 -12.71 4.73 16.57
N VAL A 127 -12.08 5.73 15.96
CA VAL A 127 -10.67 6.05 16.16
C VAL A 127 -10.54 7.54 16.39
N ASP A 128 -9.67 7.91 17.32
CA ASP A 128 -9.37 9.30 17.60
C ASP A 128 -8.24 9.80 16.70
N LEU A 129 -8.34 11.05 16.26
CA LEU A 129 -7.25 11.72 15.57
C LEU A 129 -6.08 11.90 16.53
N GLN A 130 -4.88 11.49 16.08
CA GLN A 130 -3.65 11.65 16.84
C GLN A 130 -2.77 12.69 16.14
N GLU A 131 -2.27 13.66 16.91
CA GLU A 131 -1.27 14.58 16.42
C GLU A 131 0.03 13.83 16.12
N ILE A 132 0.58 14.05 14.93
CA ILE A 132 1.80 13.39 14.50
C ILE A 132 2.96 14.37 14.61
N LYS A 133 3.82 14.16 15.62
CA LYS A 133 5.10 14.87 15.71
C LYS A 133 6.09 14.33 14.69
N GLU A 134 6.97 15.19 14.19
CA GLU A 134 7.95 14.84 13.15
C GLU A 134 8.79 13.60 13.49
N ASN A 135 9.33 13.52 14.72
CA ASN A 135 10.07 12.36 15.20
C ASN A 135 9.26 11.05 15.18
N GLN A 136 7.95 11.14 15.45
CA GLN A 136 7.05 9.98 15.41
C GLN A 136 6.72 9.57 13.98
N ALA A 137 6.52 10.53 13.06
CA ALA A 137 6.33 10.26 11.64
C ALA A 137 7.52 9.48 11.06
N ILE A 138 8.74 9.94 11.36
CA ILE A 138 9.98 9.28 10.92
C ILE A 138 10.06 7.85 11.46
N LYS A 139 9.78 7.66 12.76
CA LYS A 139 9.79 6.33 13.39
C LYS A 139 8.79 5.38 12.74
N ARG A 140 7.54 5.81 12.55
CA ARG A 140 6.48 5.00 11.91
C ARG A 140 6.85 4.63 10.47
N ARG A 141 7.41 5.58 9.70
CA ARG A 141 7.89 5.32 8.35
C ARG A 141 9.02 4.29 8.31
N LYS A 142 10.03 4.43 9.18
CA LYS A 142 11.13 3.43 9.29
C LYS A 142 10.59 2.03 9.61
N GLN A 143 9.64 1.94 10.55
CA GLN A 143 9.00 0.68 10.91
C GLN A 143 8.24 0.07 9.72
N MET A 144 7.48 0.87 8.98
CA MET A 144 6.77 0.42 7.78
C MET A 144 7.74 -0.09 6.71
N VAL A 145 8.81 0.66 6.41
CA VAL A 145 9.82 0.25 5.42
C VAL A 145 10.48 -1.07 5.83
N ASN A 146 10.88 -1.20 7.11
CA ASN A 146 11.46 -2.45 7.62
C ASN A 146 10.50 -3.62 7.47
N LYS A 147 9.21 -3.42 7.78
CA LYS A 147 8.18 -4.46 7.62
C LYS A 147 8.03 -4.88 6.16
N ILE A 148 7.98 -3.93 5.23
CA ILE A 148 7.91 -4.23 3.78
C ILE A 148 9.13 -5.05 3.34
N LEU A 149 10.33 -4.66 3.79
CA LEU A 149 11.55 -5.41 3.48
C LEU A 149 11.52 -6.82 4.08
N GLU A 150 11.06 -6.97 5.32
CA GLU A 150 10.88 -8.28 5.96
C GLU A 150 9.90 -9.15 5.17
N ASP A 151 8.71 -8.62 4.83
CA ASP A 151 7.69 -9.34 4.08
C ASP A 151 8.19 -9.76 2.69
N GLN A 152 8.95 -8.90 2.00
CA GLN A 152 9.60 -9.23 0.73
C GLN A 152 10.64 -10.35 0.87
N VAL A 153 11.48 -10.30 1.91
CA VAL A 153 12.46 -11.37 2.16
C VAL A 153 11.74 -12.68 2.47
N ILE A 154 10.66 -12.65 3.27
CA ILE A 154 9.85 -13.84 3.57
C ILE A 154 9.23 -14.43 2.29
N ALA A 155 8.63 -13.59 1.43
CA ALA A 155 8.07 -14.04 0.16
C ALA A 155 9.15 -14.68 -0.75
N ASN A 156 10.35 -14.11 -0.79
CA ASN A 156 11.47 -14.63 -1.58
C ASN A 156 12.02 -15.98 -1.09
N VAL A 157 11.80 -16.34 0.19
CA VAL A 157 12.29 -17.61 0.76
C VAL A 157 11.21 -18.68 0.88
N ALA A 158 9.94 -18.34 0.67
CA ALA A 158 8.81 -19.24 0.90
C ALA A 158 8.88 -20.55 0.09
N ASP A 159 9.32 -20.47 -1.16
CA ASP A 159 9.44 -21.63 -2.06
C ASP A 159 10.87 -22.19 -2.15
N LYS A 160 11.81 -21.69 -1.33
CA LYS A 160 13.21 -22.09 -1.38
C LYS A 160 13.51 -23.18 -0.36
N THR A 161 14.44 -24.06 -0.69
CA THR A 161 15.03 -25.00 0.27
C THR A 161 16.17 -24.34 1.05
N PRO A 162 16.52 -24.84 2.25
CA PRO A 162 17.61 -24.27 3.05
C PRO A 162 18.93 -24.14 2.28
N GLY A 163 19.24 -25.05 1.36
CA GLY A 163 20.47 -25.05 0.56
C GLY A 163 20.55 -23.90 -0.46
N GLN A 164 19.41 -23.35 -0.88
CA GLN A 164 19.34 -22.24 -1.83
C GLN A 164 19.47 -20.86 -1.17
N LEU A 165 19.50 -20.81 0.17
CA LEU A 165 19.62 -19.58 0.95
C LEU A 165 21.11 -19.23 1.12
N THR A 166 21.50 -17.98 0.94
CA THR A 166 22.93 -17.60 0.98
C THR A 166 23.22 -16.58 2.06
N THR A 167 22.26 -15.73 2.37
CA THR A 167 22.44 -14.67 3.35
C THR A 167 21.87 -15.06 4.72
N LEU A 168 22.43 -14.48 5.78
CA LEU A 168 21.91 -14.67 7.14
C LEU A 168 20.45 -14.19 7.25
N LYS A 169 20.09 -13.09 6.56
CA LYS A 169 18.72 -12.56 6.56
C LYS A 169 17.72 -13.53 5.93
N GLU A 170 18.07 -14.16 4.81
CA GLU A 170 17.23 -15.20 4.20
C GLU A 170 17.05 -16.40 5.14
N LEU A 171 18.13 -16.86 5.79
CA LEU A 171 18.06 -17.94 6.77
C LEU A 171 17.21 -17.59 7.99
N GLN A 172 17.28 -16.34 8.47
CA GLN A 172 16.44 -15.83 9.55
C GLN A 172 14.96 -15.76 9.15
N ALA A 173 14.66 -15.27 7.95
CA ALA A 173 13.30 -15.23 7.42
C ALA A 173 12.72 -16.64 7.25
N TYR A 174 13.53 -17.57 6.73
CA TYR A 174 13.15 -18.98 6.58
C TYR A 174 12.90 -19.64 7.94
N ALA A 175 13.75 -19.38 8.94
CA ALA A 175 13.55 -19.87 10.30
C ALA A 175 12.25 -19.34 10.91
N LYS A 176 11.92 -18.07 10.70
CA LYS A 176 10.66 -17.46 11.15
C LYS A 176 9.44 -18.06 10.45
N LEU A 177 9.53 -18.31 9.15
CA LEU A 177 8.44 -18.91 8.36
C LEU A 177 8.15 -20.36 8.78
N HIS A 178 9.20 -21.13 9.07
CA HIS A 178 9.11 -22.55 9.43
C HIS A 178 9.14 -22.82 10.93
N ASN A 179 9.04 -21.79 11.77
CA ASN A 179 9.06 -21.88 13.25
C ASN A 179 10.30 -22.59 13.83
N TYR A 180 11.48 -22.39 13.24
CA TYR A 180 12.74 -22.88 13.81
C TYR A 180 13.26 -21.99 14.95
N SER A 181 14.16 -22.55 15.76
CA SER A 181 14.80 -21.82 16.86
C SER A 181 15.63 -20.64 16.36
N SER A 182 15.74 -19.59 17.19
CA SER A 182 16.47 -18.36 16.87
C SER A 182 17.95 -18.59 16.51
N GLY A 183 18.55 -19.66 17.06
CA GLY A 183 19.94 -20.05 16.77
C GLY A 183 20.15 -20.82 15.46
N TRP A 184 19.09 -21.38 14.86
CA TRP A 184 19.20 -22.22 13.67
C TRP A 184 19.81 -21.48 12.47
N ALA A 185 19.35 -20.25 12.22
CA ALA A 185 19.82 -19.46 11.09
C ALA A 185 21.32 -19.16 11.19
N TRP A 186 21.81 -18.85 12.39
CA TRP A 186 23.22 -18.59 12.63
C TRP A 186 24.07 -19.87 12.52
N TYR A 187 23.58 -20.99 13.05
CA TYR A 187 24.24 -22.29 12.93
C TYR A 187 24.40 -22.71 11.47
N GLN A 188 23.33 -22.62 10.68
CA GLN A 188 23.35 -22.88 9.24
C GLN A 188 24.32 -21.96 8.49
N PHE A 189 24.29 -20.67 8.79
CA PHE A 189 25.16 -19.69 8.15
C PHE A 189 26.64 -19.93 8.49
N LYS A 190 26.97 -20.24 9.75
CA LYS A 190 28.35 -20.52 10.20
C LYS A 190 28.91 -21.80 9.59
N ASN A 191 28.10 -22.85 9.49
CA ASN A 191 28.55 -24.12 8.88
C ASN A 191 28.91 -23.96 7.40
N ARG A 192 28.23 -23.06 6.67
CA ARG A 192 28.50 -22.80 5.25
C ARG A 192 29.77 -21.99 4.98
N ARG A 193 30.27 -21.24 5.97
CA ARG A 193 31.52 -20.45 5.85
C ARG A 193 32.79 -21.23 6.23
N LYS A 194 32.63 -22.47 6.71
CA LYS A 194 33.73 -23.36 7.08
C LYS A 194 34.24 -24.22 5.92
N HIS A 195 33.60 -24.10 4.76
CA HIS A 195 34.02 -24.65 3.46
C HIS A 195 34.31 -23.48 2.52
#